data_AF-A0A3C1PJ97-F1
#
_entry.id   AF-A0A3C1PJ97-F1
#
_cell.length_a   1.000
_cell.length_b   1.000
_cell.length_c   1.000
_cell.angle_alpha   90.00
_cell.angle_beta   90.00
_cell.angle_gamma   90.00
#
_symmetry.space_group_name_H-M   'P 1'
#
loop_
_entity.id
_entity.type
_entity.pdbx_description
1 polymer ?
#
loop_
_entity_poly.entity_id
_entity_poly.type
_entity_poly.pdbx_seq_one_letter_code
_entity_poly.pdbx_strand_id
1 'polypeptide(L)'
;MTNFDEFIKKKDFAGFKVLWNQQKNEIPDIEKINFLAKIVQFNYSDEEFPFFSKVFKLIIDKKLNLNCSIDHPACSLLALSISVPSRILFHYFLKNGAKVNFVGDYYAFESEEFTKKEMEHGEKRYFTCLDYAEGKLFDYYLLFHYEKPNLKDFGITDCESFDKNEMVTVSKFELCYIFEQANYLHDLMLAEELVSHLKSIGAKLYDEMTDAEKKLNS
;
A
#
# COMPACT_ATOMS: atom_id res chain seq x y z
N MET A 1 -9.08 -22.95 0.29
CA MET A 1 -9.64 -21.58 0.19
C MET A 1 -10.47 -21.44 -1.10
N THR A 2 -11.41 -22.35 -1.35
CA THR A 2 -12.19 -22.36 -2.60
C THR A 2 -13.54 -21.68 -2.36
N ASN A 3 -13.86 -20.70 -3.20
CA ASN A 3 -15.18 -20.04 -3.41
C ASN A 3 -15.37 -18.59 -2.91
N PHE A 4 -14.52 -18.02 -2.04
CA PHE A 4 -14.65 -16.57 -1.72
C PHE A 4 -14.14 -15.66 -2.84
N ASP A 5 -12.99 -16.00 -3.44
CA ASP A 5 -12.35 -15.21 -4.51
C ASP A 5 -13.29 -14.97 -5.71
N GLU A 6 -14.16 -15.93 -6.01
CA GLU A 6 -15.09 -15.82 -7.13
C GLU A 6 -16.13 -14.73 -6.88
N PHE A 7 -16.69 -14.66 -5.66
CA PHE A 7 -17.62 -13.60 -5.29
C PHE A 7 -16.95 -12.23 -5.24
N ILE A 8 -15.68 -12.16 -4.82
CA ILE A 8 -14.90 -10.92 -4.86
C ILE A 8 -14.74 -10.43 -6.31
N LYS A 9 -14.26 -11.30 -7.21
CA LYS A 9 -14.05 -10.95 -8.63
C LYS A 9 -15.35 -10.57 -9.35
N LYS A 10 -16.46 -11.25 -9.04
CA LYS A 10 -17.79 -10.96 -9.60
C LYS A 10 -18.52 -9.80 -8.92
N LYS A 11 -17.95 -9.24 -7.85
CA LYS A 11 -18.58 -8.22 -7.01
C LYS A 11 -19.94 -8.64 -6.43
N ASP A 12 -20.09 -9.94 -6.17
CA ASP A 12 -21.32 -10.50 -5.60
C ASP A 12 -21.26 -10.51 -4.07
N PHE A 13 -21.67 -9.38 -3.48
CA PHE A 13 -21.70 -9.23 -2.03
C PHE A 13 -22.72 -10.18 -1.36
N ALA A 14 -23.83 -10.49 -2.04
CA ALA A 14 -24.88 -11.33 -1.46
C ALA A 14 -24.39 -12.77 -1.32
N GLY A 15 -23.83 -13.32 -2.40
CA GLY A 15 -23.19 -14.63 -2.40
C GLY A 15 -22.04 -14.71 -1.40
N PHE A 16 -21.14 -13.70 -1.40
CA PHE A 16 -20.05 -13.61 -0.42
C PHE A 16 -20.58 -13.66 1.01
N LYS A 17 -21.58 -12.85 1.35
CA LYS A 17 -22.14 -12.76 2.71
C LYS A 17 -22.75 -14.07 3.17
N VAL A 18 -23.44 -14.80 2.29
CA VAL A 18 -24.03 -16.10 2.62
C VAL A 18 -22.94 -17.10 2.95
N LEU A 19 -21.95 -17.26 2.06
CA LEU A 19 -20.85 -18.20 2.27
C LEU A 19 -20.00 -17.82 3.50
N TRP A 20 -19.73 -16.52 3.69
CA TRP A 20 -18.92 -16.03 4.80
C TRP A 20 -19.57 -16.38 6.14
N ASN A 21 -20.88 -16.16 6.29
CA ASN A 21 -21.57 -16.48 7.54
C ASN A 21 -21.65 -17.98 7.84
N GLN A 22 -21.53 -18.85 6.83
CA GLN A 22 -21.49 -20.30 7.02
C GLN A 22 -20.14 -20.77 7.59
N GLN A 23 -19.04 -20.10 7.23
CA GLN A 23 -17.68 -20.60 7.48
C GLN A 23 -16.85 -19.74 8.43
N LYS A 24 -17.18 -18.46 8.64
CA LYS A 24 -16.32 -17.47 9.33
C LYS A 24 -15.82 -17.87 10.72
N ASN A 25 -16.55 -18.72 11.43
CA ASN A 25 -16.19 -19.15 12.79
C ASN A 25 -15.09 -20.22 12.80
N GLU A 26 -14.90 -20.91 11.66
CA GLU A 26 -13.88 -21.94 11.49
C GLU A 26 -12.58 -21.38 10.91
N ILE A 27 -12.63 -20.17 10.34
CA ILE A 27 -11.47 -19.51 9.74
C ILE A 27 -10.64 -18.83 10.85
N PRO A 28 -9.36 -19.19 11.02
CA PRO A 28 -8.46 -18.50 11.94
C PRO A 28 -8.28 -17.02 11.59
N ASP A 29 -8.08 -16.17 12.60
CA ASP A 29 -7.97 -14.72 12.39
C ASP A 29 -6.82 -14.33 11.44
N ILE A 30 -5.69 -15.04 11.50
CA ILE A 30 -4.57 -14.82 10.59
C ILE A 30 -4.94 -15.12 9.13
N GLU A 31 -5.76 -16.15 8.88
CA GLU A 31 -6.26 -16.44 7.53
C GLU A 31 -7.23 -15.38 7.04
N LYS A 32 -8.05 -14.80 7.94
CA LYS A 32 -8.93 -13.67 7.60
C LYS A 32 -8.11 -12.43 7.22
N ILE A 33 -7.04 -12.15 7.97
CA ILE A 33 -6.13 -11.04 7.71
C ILE A 33 -5.40 -11.22 6.39
N ASN A 34 -4.84 -12.40 6.12
CA ASN A 34 -4.16 -12.67 4.85
C ASN A 34 -5.16 -12.64 3.67
N PHE A 35 -6.41 -13.04 3.90
CA PHE A 35 -7.46 -12.88 2.90
C PHE A 35 -7.80 -11.41 2.63
N LEU A 36 -7.86 -10.55 3.66
CA LEU A 36 -7.98 -9.10 3.47
C LEU A 36 -6.81 -8.53 2.66
N ALA A 37 -5.58 -8.91 3.00
CA ALA A 37 -4.38 -8.48 2.29
C ALA A 37 -4.44 -8.88 0.81
N LYS A 38 -4.85 -10.12 0.51
CA LYS A 38 -5.05 -10.61 -0.85
C LYS A 38 -6.12 -9.82 -1.61
N ILE A 39 -7.25 -9.49 -0.97
CA ILE A 39 -8.27 -8.66 -1.62
C ILE A 39 -7.69 -7.29 -1.99
N VAL A 40 -7.00 -6.64 -1.04
CA VAL A 40 -6.38 -5.33 -1.26
C VAL A 40 -5.34 -5.40 -2.39
N GLN A 41 -4.45 -6.39 -2.36
CA GLN A 41 -3.35 -6.50 -3.32
C GLN A 41 -3.83 -6.75 -4.76
N PHE A 42 -4.86 -7.58 -4.95
CA PHE A 42 -5.19 -8.11 -6.28
C PHE A 42 -6.54 -7.69 -6.85
N ASN A 43 -7.43 -7.12 -6.04
CA ASN A 43 -8.81 -6.83 -6.47
C ASN A 43 -9.25 -5.41 -6.15
N TYR A 44 -8.61 -4.72 -5.21
CA TYR A 44 -9.06 -3.43 -4.72
C TYR A 44 -8.73 -2.28 -5.67
N SER A 45 -9.68 -1.35 -5.81
CA SER A 45 -9.46 0.00 -6.32
C SER A 45 -10.33 1.00 -5.53
N ASP A 46 -9.93 2.27 -5.52
CA ASP A 46 -10.67 3.33 -4.82
C ASP A 46 -12.08 3.54 -5.39
N GLU A 47 -12.26 3.36 -6.70
CA GLU A 47 -13.57 3.43 -7.36
C GLU A 47 -14.57 2.40 -6.80
N GLU A 48 -14.05 1.26 -6.35
CA GLU A 48 -14.81 0.12 -5.88
C GLU A 48 -14.89 0.04 -4.35
N PHE A 49 -14.35 1.04 -3.65
CA PHE A 49 -14.38 1.11 -2.19
C PHE A 49 -15.79 0.92 -1.58
N PRO A 50 -16.90 1.41 -2.17
CA PRO A 50 -18.25 1.14 -1.66
C PRO A 50 -18.63 -0.35 -1.61
N PHE A 51 -18.07 -1.18 -2.50
CA PHE A 51 -18.22 -2.63 -2.46
C PHE A 51 -17.27 -3.24 -1.42
N PHE A 52 -15.98 -2.92 -1.50
CA PHE A 52 -14.96 -3.52 -0.64
C PHE A 52 -15.17 -3.18 0.84
N SER A 53 -15.57 -1.97 1.18
CA SER A 53 -15.88 -1.58 2.56
C SER A 53 -16.99 -2.44 3.19
N LYS A 54 -17.94 -2.97 2.41
CA LYS A 54 -18.97 -3.89 2.91
C LYS A 54 -18.39 -5.28 3.19
N VAL A 55 -17.53 -5.76 2.29
CA VAL A 55 -16.80 -7.03 2.45
C VAL A 55 -15.87 -6.95 3.66
N PHE A 56 -15.02 -5.93 3.73
CA PHE A 56 -14.09 -5.71 4.84
C PHE A 56 -14.82 -5.61 6.17
N LYS A 57 -15.96 -4.91 6.23
CA LYS A 57 -16.77 -4.84 7.44
C LYS A 57 -17.24 -6.21 7.94
N LEU A 58 -17.54 -7.15 7.03
CA LEU A 58 -17.92 -8.52 7.42
C LEU A 58 -16.73 -9.34 7.91
N ILE A 59 -15.54 -9.13 7.32
CA ILE A 59 -14.34 -9.90 7.66
C ILE A 59 -13.73 -9.41 8.96
N ILE A 60 -13.56 -8.09 9.11
CA ILE A 60 -12.97 -7.46 10.29
C ILE A 60 -13.87 -7.69 11.52
N ASP A 61 -15.18 -7.55 11.35
CA ASP A 61 -16.14 -7.61 12.47
C ASP A 61 -15.67 -6.71 13.66
N LYS A 62 -16.15 -6.92 14.87
CA LYS A 62 -15.68 -6.18 16.07
C LYS A 62 -14.46 -6.80 16.76
N LYS A 63 -13.97 -7.94 16.28
CA LYS A 63 -12.99 -8.77 17.02
C LYS A 63 -11.64 -8.91 16.35
N LEU A 64 -11.53 -8.67 15.05
CA LEU A 64 -10.29 -8.93 14.33
C LEU A 64 -9.24 -7.88 14.68
N ASN A 65 -8.10 -8.31 15.22
CA ASN A 65 -6.96 -7.43 15.44
C ASN A 65 -6.26 -7.14 14.10
N LEU A 66 -6.29 -5.88 13.66
CA LEU A 66 -5.60 -5.45 12.43
C LEU A 66 -4.11 -5.16 12.64
N ASN A 67 -3.65 -5.18 13.89
CA ASN A 67 -2.27 -4.90 14.29
C ASN A 67 -1.50 -6.22 14.37
N CYS A 68 -1.22 -6.80 13.21
CA CYS A 68 -0.44 -8.03 13.07
C CYS A 68 0.34 -8.01 11.75
N SER A 69 1.39 -8.83 11.69
CA SER A 69 2.12 -9.06 10.45
C SER A 69 1.26 -9.76 9.41
N ILE A 70 1.43 -9.39 8.14
CA ILE A 70 0.80 -10.04 6.98
C ILE A 70 1.87 -10.64 6.08
N ASP A 71 1.50 -11.67 5.32
CA ASP A 71 2.37 -12.31 4.32
C ASP A 71 2.51 -11.42 3.08
N HIS A 72 3.21 -10.29 3.26
CA HIS A 72 3.44 -9.26 2.24
C HIS A 72 4.62 -8.36 2.65
N PRO A 73 5.40 -7.81 1.70
CA PRO A 73 6.49 -6.86 1.99
C PRO A 73 6.09 -5.59 2.75
N ALA A 74 4.79 -5.30 2.86
CA ALA A 74 4.29 -4.14 3.61
C ALA A 74 4.18 -4.41 5.12
N CYS A 75 4.24 -5.67 5.55
CA CYS A 75 4.21 -6.11 6.95
C CYS A 75 2.92 -5.80 7.73
N SER A 76 2.00 -4.97 7.23
CA SER A 76 0.68 -4.76 7.86
C SER A 76 -0.37 -4.32 6.85
N LEU A 77 -1.66 -4.48 7.18
CA LEU A 77 -2.75 -3.99 6.33
C LEU A 77 -2.73 -2.47 6.15
N LEU A 78 -2.30 -1.73 7.17
CA LEU A 78 -2.19 -0.27 7.08
C LEU A 78 -1.09 0.12 6.08
N ALA A 79 0.08 -0.49 6.20
CA ALA A 79 1.17 -0.29 5.25
C ALA A 79 0.84 -0.79 3.84
N LEU A 80 0.02 -1.84 3.71
CA LEU A 80 -0.42 -2.33 2.39
C LEU A 80 -1.26 -1.29 1.64
N SER A 81 -1.99 -0.41 2.35
CA SER A 81 -2.69 0.69 1.69
C SER A 81 -1.76 1.70 1.00
N ILE A 82 -0.48 1.73 1.39
CA ILE A 82 0.58 2.50 0.72
C ILE A 82 0.97 1.86 -0.62
N SER A 83 0.91 0.52 -0.74
CA SER A 83 1.23 -0.19 -1.98
C SER A 83 0.17 0.01 -3.08
N VAL A 84 -1.08 0.30 -2.70
CA VAL A 84 -2.20 0.61 -3.62
C VAL A 84 -2.54 2.11 -3.66
N PRO A 85 -1.54 2.96 -3.43
CA PRO A 85 -1.60 4.35 -2.90
C PRO A 85 -2.99 4.89 -2.53
N SER A 86 -3.70 4.22 -1.61
CA SER A 86 -5.11 4.54 -1.32
C SER A 86 -5.28 5.25 0.01
N ARG A 87 -5.56 6.56 -0.06
CA ARG A 87 -5.88 7.35 1.13
C ARG A 87 -7.21 6.90 1.77
N ILE A 88 -8.18 6.49 0.95
CA ILE A 88 -9.50 6.04 1.45
C ILE A 88 -9.33 4.75 2.27
N LEU A 89 -8.58 3.79 1.76
CA LEU A 89 -8.30 2.53 2.42
C LEU A 89 -7.46 2.73 3.69
N PHE A 90 -6.44 3.59 3.63
CA PHE A 90 -5.62 3.96 4.78
C PHE A 90 -6.48 4.45 5.96
N HIS A 91 -7.34 5.44 5.71
CA HIS A 91 -8.26 5.98 6.72
C HIS A 91 -9.30 4.95 7.18
N TYR A 92 -9.72 4.06 6.29
CA TYR A 92 -10.63 2.97 6.66
C TYR A 92 -9.99 2.03 7.69
N PHE A 93 -8.75 1.59 7.47
CA PHE A 93 -8.08 0.71 8.43
C PHE A 93 -7.81 1.39 9.77
N LEU A 94 -7.40 2.67 9.77
CA LEU A 94 -7.27 3.44 11.02
C LEU A 94 -8.58 3.49 11.81
N LYS A 95 -9.70 3.80 11.14
CA LYS A 95 -11.02 3.84 11.78
C LYS A 95 -11.47 2.48 12.34
N ASN A 96 -10.91 1.39 11.83
CA ASN A 96 -11.21 0.03 12.28
C ASN A 96 -10.14 -0.53 13.23
N GLY A 97 -9.27 0.32 13.80
CA GLY A 97 -8.37 -0.05 14.89
C GLY A 97 -6.96 -0.45 14.48
N ALA A 98 -6.57 -0.28 13.21
CA ALA A 98 -5.17 -0.33 12.84
C ALA A 98 -4.42 0.86 13.46
N LYS A 99 -3.26 0.59 14.05
CA LYS A 99 -2.41 1.59 14.70
C LYS A 99 -1.37 2.09 13.70
N VAL A 100 -1.24 3.41 13.62
CA VAL A 100 -0.27 4.08 12.76
C VAL A 100 1.18 3.65 13.04
N ASN A 101 1.50 3.39 14.32
CA ASN A 101 2.83 3.01 14.78
C ASN A 101 2.95 1.50 15.06
N PHE A 102 2.04 0.67 14.55
CA PHE A 102 2.20 -0.79 14.64
C PHE A 102 3.53 -1.20 14.01
N VAL A 103 4.26 -2.07 14.69
CA VAL A 103 5.56 -2.61 14.26
C VAL A 103 5.32 -3.99 13.68
N GLY A 104 5.35 -4.08 12.35
CA GLY A 104 5.30 -5.34 11.64
C GLY A 104 6.67 -6.00 11.55
N ASP A 105 6.68 -7.32 11.54
CA ASP A 105 7.86 -8.15 11.26
C ASP A 105 7.84 -8.56 9.79
N TYR A 106 8.79 -8.06 9.00
CA TYR A 106 8.94 -8.30 7.57
C TYR A 106 9.23 -9.77 7.24
N TYR A 107 9.80 -10.51 8.20
CA TYR A 107 10.14 -11.92 8.04
C TYR A 107 9.21 -12.84 8.84
N ALA A 108 8.02 -12.36 9.27
CA ALA A 108 7.10 -13.12 10.11
C ALA A 108 6.65 -14.48 9.54
N PHE A 109 6.70 -14.62 8.21
CA PHE A 109 6.28 -15.82 7.48
C PHE A 109 7.44 -16.56 6.84
N GLU A 110 8.67 -16.12 7.11
CA GLU A 110 9.90 -16.72 6.59
C GLU A 110 10.54 -17.66 7.61
N SER A 111 11.46 -18.50 7.14
CA SER A 111 12.25 -19.36 8.03
C SER A 111 13.26 -18.56 8.87
N GLU A 112 13.61 -19.06 10.06
CA GLU A 112 14.65 -18.44 10.90
C GLU A 112 16.01 -18.39 10.21
N GLU A 113 16.34 -19.40 9.41
CA GLU A 113 17.60 -19.46 8.65
C GLU A 113 17.66 -18.33 7.61
N PHE A 114 16.57 -18.15 6.85
CA PHE A 114 16.44 -17.04 5.91
C PHE A 114 16.55 -15.69 6.62
N THR A 115 15.79 -15.52 7.71
CA THR A 115 15.79 -14.27 8.50
C THR A 115 17.19 -13.90 8.98
N LYS A 116 17.94 -14.86 9.53
CA LYS A 116 19.31 -14.62 10.02
C LYS A 116 20.22 -14.18 8.88
N LYS A 117 20.15 -14.87 7.74
CA LYS A 117 20.96 -14.54 6.57
C LYS A 117 20.67 -13.13 6.08
N GLU A 118 19.42 -12.72 5.92
CA GLU A 118 19.09 -11.37 5.46
C GLU A 118 19.53 -10.29 6.47
N MET A 119 19.35 -10.55 7.77
CA MET A 119 19.82 -9.63 8.81
C MET A 119 21.36 -9.47 8.83
N GLU A 120 22.12 -10.51 8.49
CA GLU A 120 23.59 -10.41 8.33
C GLU A 120 23.99 -9.50 7.15
N HIS A 121 23.12 -9.35 6.15
CA HIS A 121 23.33 -8.43 5.02
C HIS A 121 22.87 -7.00 5.34
N GLY A 122 22.40 -6.73 6.57
CA GLY A 122 22.02 -5.41 7.03
C GLY A 122 20.55 -5.05 6.79
N GLU A 123 19.73 -6.01 6.34
CA GLU A 123 18.30 -5.78 6.17
C GLU A 123 17.60 -5.59 7.52
N LYS A 124 16.71 -4.59 7.59
CA LYS A 124 15.88 -4.37 8.78
C LYS A 124 14.82 -5.47 8.86
N ARG A 125 14.51 -5.92 10.07
CA ARG A 125 13.45 -6.91 10.33
C ARG A 125 12.09 -6.27 10.63
N TYR A 126 12.12 -5.19 11.40
CA TYR A 126 10.92 -4.56 11.95
C TYR A 126 10.66 -3.23 11.26
N PHE A 127 9.42 -3.02 10.83
CA PHE A 127 9.02 -1.84 10.09
C PHE A 127 7.68 -1.31 10.59
N THR A 128 7.56 0.01 10.65
CA THR A 128 6.28 0.69 10.79
C THR A 128 5.68 0.98 9.41
N CYS A 129 4.44 1.49 9.40
CA CYS A 129 3.84 2.00 8.18
C CYS A 129 4.63 3.16 7.56
N LEU A 130 5.34 3.97 8.38
CA LEU A 130 6.16 5.06 7.87
C LEU A 130 7.46 4.56 7.24
N ASP A 131 8.12 3.56 7.86
CA ASP A 131 9.34 2.96 7.28
C ASP A 131 9.04 2.39 5.88
N TYR A 132 7.90 1.70 5.74
CA TYR A 132 7.49 1.17 4.44
C TYR A 132 7.18 2.27 3.41
N ALA A 133 6.49 3.35 3.83
CA ALA A 133 6.17 4.47 2.95
C ALA A 133 7.42 5.23 2.48
N GLU A 134 8.40 5.46 3.37
CA GLU A 134 9.67 6.09 3.01
C GLU A 134 10.52 5.18 2.11
N GLY A 135 10.52 3.87 2.35
CA GLY A 135 11.16 2.89 1.46
C GLY A 135 10.57 2.95 0.04
N LYS A 136 9.24 2.96 -0.07
CA LYS A 136 8.55 3.12 -1.36
C LYS A 136 8.90 4.44 -2.04
N LEU A 137 8.91 5.54 -1.30
CA LEU A 137 9.28 6.85 -1.83
C LEU A 137 10.73 6.86 -2.33
N PHE A 138 11.64 6.25 -1.58
CA PHE A 138 13.04 6.10 -1.96
C PHE A 138 13.20 5.24 -3.22
N ASP A 139 12.45 4.15 -3.35
CA ASP A 139 12.41 3.32 -4.55
C ASP A 139 11.99 4.14 -5.78
N TYR A 140 10.97 5.01 -5.66
CA TYR A 140 10.62 5.91 -6.76
C TYR A 140 11.81 6.79 -7.14
N TYR A 141 12.51 7.39 -6.17
CA TYR A 141 13.69 8.22 -6.44
C TYR A 141 14.86 7.47 -7.10
N LEU A 142 14.97 6.15 -6.91
CA LEU A 142 16.05 5.33 -7.48
C LEU A 142 15.71 4.63 -8.80
N LEU A 143 14.49 4.10 -8.93
CA LEU A 143 14.14 3.12 -9.96
C LEU A 143 13.78 3.72 -11.31
N PHE A 144 13.45 5.02 -11.34
CA PHE A 144 13.05 5.65 -12.59
C PHE A 144 13.96 6.83 -12.89
N HIS A 145 14.64 6.76 -14.04
CA HIS A 145 15.25 7.92 -14.66
C HIS A 145 14.12 8.81 -15.17
N TYR A 146 13.48 9.56 -14.26
CA TYR A 146 12.65 10.68 -14.66
C TYR A 146 13.53 11.62 -15.47
N GLU A 147 13.37 11.59 -16.78
CA GLU A 147 14.08 12.47 -17.68
C GLU A 147 13.35 13.80 -17.66
N LYS A 148 13.78 14.68 -16.76
CA LYS A 148 13.32 16.06 -16.80
C LYS A 148 13.60 16.59 -18.21
N PRO A 149 12.58 17.01 -18.97
CA PRO A 149 12.81 17.48 -20.34
C PRO A 149 13.79 18.65 -20.33
N ASN A 150 14.81 18.57 -21.18
CA ASN A 150 15.78 19.65 -21.33
C ASN A 150 15.17 20.79 -22.15
N LEU A 151 14.48 21.70 -21.47
CA LEU A 151 13.80 22.83 -22.09
C LEU A 151 14.74 23.71 -22.95
N LYS A 152 16.04 23.74 -22.63
CA LYS A 152 17.04 24.52 -23.39
C LYS A 152 17.21 24.02 -24.82
N ASP A 153 17.11 22.70 -25.04
CA ASP A 153 17.25 22.11 -26.38
C ASP A 153 16.08 22.51 -27.29
N PHE A 154 14.97 22.96 -26.69
CA PHE A 154 13.79 23.45 -27.39
C PHE A 154 13.68 24.99 -27.40
N GLY A 155 14.68 25.71 -26.87
CA GLY A 155 14.64 27.17 -26.75
C GLY A 155 13.60 27.70 -25.76
N ILE A 156 13.13 26.83 -24.85
CA ILE A 156 12.08 27.12 -23.88
C ILE A 156 12.72 27.48 -22.53
N THR A 157 12.23 28.54 -21.89
CA THR A 157 12.73 29.02 -20.60
C THR A 157 11.92 28.48 -19.43
N ASP A 158 10.62 28.28 -19.60
CA ASP A 158 9.72 27.65 -18.64
C ASP A 158 8.56 26.91 -19.36
N CYS A 159 7.91 25.98 -18.67
CA CYS A 159 6.76 25.27 -19.24
C CYS A 159 5.49 26.14 -19.32
N GLU A 160 5.46 27.31 -18.66
CA GLU A 160 4.30 28.20 -18.64
C GLU A 160 4.21 29.04 -19.94
N SER A 161 5.34 29.22 -20.63
CA SER A 161 5.45 29.92 -21.91
C SER A 161 4.95 29.11 -23.11
N PHE A 162 4.49 27.87 -22.90
CA PHE A 162 3.99 27.01 -23.97
C PHE A 162 2.65 27.54 -24.52
N ASP A 163 2.52 27.66 -25.84
CA ASP A 163 1.22 27.96 -26.44
C ASP A 163 0.32 26.73 -26.28
N LYS A 164 -0.71 26.86 -25.43
CA LYS A 164 -1.69 25.79 -25.18
C LYS A 164 -2.48 25.38 -26.43
N ASN A 165 -2.40 26.16 -27.51
CA ASN A 165 -3.05 25.87 -28.79
C ASN A 165 -2.09 25.24 -29.81
N GLU A 166 -0.80 25.11 -29.50
CA GLU A 166 0.16 24.46 -30.37
C GLU A 166 -0.16 22.97 -30.48
N MET A 167 -0.28 22.49 -31.72
CA MET A 167 -0.50 21.07 -31.97
C MET A 167 0.84 20.37 -32.22
N VAL A 168 1.18 19.44 -31.33
CA VAL A 168 2.37 18.59 -31.47
C VAL A 168 1.94 17.21 -31.97
N THR A 169 2.64 16.68 -32.96
CA THR A 169 2.47 15.29 -33.42
C THR A 169 3.55 14.43 -32.80
N VAL A 170 3.15 13.36 -32.10
CA VAL A 170 4.05 12.37 -31.50
C VAL A 170 3.76 10.99 -32.07
N SER A 171 4.77 10.13 -32.11
CA SER A 171 4.61 8.72 -32.40
C SER A 171 3.87 8.00 -31.26
N LYS A 172 3.32 6.81 -31.55
CA LYS A 172 2.69 5.97 -30.51
C LYS A 172 3.67 5.57 -29.41
N PHE A 173 4.95 5.36 -29.76
CA PHE A 173 5.98 5.00 -28.80
C PHE A 173 6.26 6.14 -27.83
N GLU A 174 6.44 7.36 -28.34
CA GLU A 174 6.62 8.56 -27.51
C GLU A 174 5.39 8.82 -26.64
N LEU A 175 4.18 8.59 -27.16
CA LEU A 175 2.96 8.70 -26.36
C LEU A 175 2.95 7.71 -25.19
N CYS A 176 3.31 6.43 -25.42
CA CYS A 176 3.43 5.44 -24.33
C CYS A 176 4.46 5.89 -23.28
N TYR A 177 5.62 6.38 -23.72
CA TYR A 177 6.66 6.88 -22.83
C TYR A 177 6.17 8.07 -21.97
N ILE A 178 5.46 9.03 -22.57
CA ILE A 178 4.86 10.16 -21.85
C ILE A 178 3.86 9.66 -20.80
N PHE A 179 3.03 8.68 -21.13
CA PHE A 179 2.10 8.08 -20.17
C PHE A 179 2.83 7.42 -19.00
N GLU A 180 3.92 6.68 -19.26
CA GLU A 180 4.74 6.07 -18.20
C GLU A 180 5.34 7.13 -17.28
N GLN A 181 5.92 8.20 -17.84
CA GLN A 181 6.49 9.32 -17.06
C GLN A 181 5.42 10.04 -16.24
N ALA A 182 4.24 10.28 -16.81
CA ALA A 182 3.13 10.93 -16.13
C ALA A 182 2.58 10.08 -14.97
N ASN A 183 2.41 8.76 -15.17
CA ASN A 183 1.98 7.85 -14.13
C ASN A 183 3.03 7.76 -13.01
N TYR A 184 4.31 7.68 -13.35
CA TYR A 184 5.39 7.68 -12.37
C TYR A 184 5.38 8.96 -11.51
N LEU A 185 5.28 10.14 -12.15
CA LEU A 185 5.19 11.42 -11.42
C LEU A 185 3.97 11.48 -10.51
N HIS A 186 2.82 10.99 -10.99
CA HIS A 186 1.60 10.92 -10.20
C HIS A 186 1.79 10.04 -8.96
N ASP A 187 2.35 8.85 -9.13
CA ASP A 187 2.63 7.92 -8.02
C ASP A 187 3.63 8.49 -7.02
N LEU A 188 4.68 9.17 -7.51
CA LEU A 188 5.67 9.85 -6.66
C LEU A 188 4.99 10.94 -5.80
N MET A 189 4.18 11.80 -6.41
CA MET A 189 3.43 12.84 -5.70
C MET A 189 2.51 12.24 -4.63
N LEU A 190 1.79 11.17 -4.97
CA LEU A 190 0.92 10.47 -4.02
C LEU A 190 1.72 9.87 -2.84
N ALA A 191 2.88 9.28 -3.10
CA ALA A 191 3.77 8.76 -2.07
C ALA A 191 4.27 9.87 -1.13
N GLU A 192 4.69 11.01 -1.67
CA GLU A 192 5.12 12.18 -0.87
C GLU A 192 4.00 12.74 0.01
N GLU A 193 2.81 12.90 -0.56
CA GLU A 193 1.62 13.34 0.19
C GLU A 193 1.28 12.38 1.32
N LEU A 194 1.41 11.08 1.08
CA LEU A 194 1.11 10.03 2.05
C LEU A 194 2.15 9.97 3.18
N VAL A 195 3.44 10.09 2.87
CA VAL A 195 4.51 10.23 3.88
C VAL A 195 4.28 11.48 4.73
N SER A 196 3.98 12.61 4.10
CA SER A 196 3.67 13.86 4.80
C SER A 196 2.44 13.70 5.70
N HIS A 197 1.41 13.02 5.21
CA HIS A 197 0.21 12.74 5.97
C HIS A 197 0.48 11.84 7.18
N LEU A 198 1.24 10.75 7.01
CA LEU A 198 1.67 9.85 8.07
C LEU A 198 2.37 10.62 9.20
N LYS A 199 3.37 11.44 8.85
CA LYS A 199 4.08 12.30 9.81
C LYS A 199 3.12 13.25 10.53
N SER A 200 2.16 13.85 9.81
CA SER A 200 1.19 14.78 10.40
C SER A 200 0.25 14.14 11.44
N ILE A 201 0.00 12.84 11.36
CA ILE A 201 -0.83 12.08 12.31
C ILE A 201 -0.02 11.37 13.40
N GLY A 202 1.29 11.65 13.49
CA GLY A 202 2.18 11.12 14.52
C GLY A 202 2.75 9.74 14.23
N ALA A 203 2.85 9.35 12.95
CA ALA A 203 3.63 8.19 12.55
C ALA A 203 5.11 8.39 12.89
N LYS A 204 5.79 7.33 13.32
CA LYS A 204 7.22 7.31 13.64
C LYS A 204 7.91 6.20 12.87
N LEU A 205 9.17 6.42 12.51
CA LEU A 205 10.03 5.34 12.04
C LEU A 205 10.35 4.39 13.19
N TYR A 206 10.61 3.12 12.90
CA TYR A 206 10.96 2.12 13.92
C TYR A 206 12.17 2.57 14.76
N ASP A 207 13.18 3.17 14.14
CA ASP A 207 14.39 3.63 14.82
C ASP A 207 14.19 4.87 15.69
N GLU A 208 13.09 5.60 15.49
CA GLU A 208 12.72 6.78 16.30
C GLU A 208 11.86 6.41 17.53
N MET A 209 11.41 5.15 17.62
CA MET A 209 10.60 4.67 18.73
C MET A 209 11.48 4.22 19.92
N THR A 210 11.05 4.57 21.13
CA THR A 210 11.62 4.02 22.37
C THR A 210 11.33 2.53 22.51
N ASP A 211 12.12 1.81 23.33
CA ASP A 211 11.89 0.39 23.59
C ASP A 211 10.50 0.10 24.18
N ALA A 212 9.97 1.03 24.99
CA ALA A 212 8.63 0.93 25.53
C ALA A 212 7.56 1.06 24.44
N GLU A 213 7.75 2.00 23.50
CA GLU A 213 6.86 2.17 22.34
C GLU A 213 6.93 0.96 21.42
N LYS A 214 8.11 0.41 21.16
CA LYS A 214 8.28 -0.80 20.34
C LYS A 214 7.49 -1.96 20.93
N LYS A 215 7.68 -2.25 22.23
CA LYS A 215 6.93 -3.31 22.94
C LYS A 215 5.42 -3.11 22.95
N LEU A 216 4.94 -1.86 23.03
CA LEU A 216 3.51 -1.54 23.03
C LEU A 216 2.85 -1.72 21.64
N ASN A 217 3.65 -1.61 20.59
CA ASN A 217 3.19 -1.58 19.21
C ASN A 217 3.57 -2.83 18.40
N SER A 218 4.27 -3.80 19.00
CA SER A 218 4.46 -5.15 18.46
C SER A 218 3.32 -6.10 18.85
#